data_AF-A0A2T0X2N6-F1
#
_entry.id   AF-A0A2T0X2N6-F1
#
_cell.length_a   1.000
_cell.length_b   1.000
_cell.length_c   1.000
_cell.angle_alpha   90.00
_cell.angle_beta   90.00
_cell.angle_gamma   90.00
#
_symmetry.space_group_name_H-M   'P 1'
#
loop_
_entity.id
_entity.type
_entity.pdbx_description
1 polymer ?
#
loop_
_entity_poly.entity_id
_entity_poly.type
_entity_poly.pdbx_seq_one_letter_code
_entity_poly.pdbx_strand_id
1 'polypeptide(L)'
;MTQERDRAIGGYGAGTGIARAPRDAERAAFARVTRALTAAAEGPVPALAAAVHDNRRLWTALATDAAGAANGLPADLRSRIVWLAAFVQREGAAVLRRERGPEGLITVNRAVLEGLSPAAAPAAA
;
A
#
# COMPACT_ATOMS: atom_id res chain seq x y z
N MET A 1 -25.20 40.01 5.74
CA MET A 1 -23.86 39.69 6.25
C MET A 1 -24.03 38.56 7.26
N THR A 2 -23.57 37.35 6.95
CA THR A 2 -22.24 36.83 7.36
C THR A 2 -22.39 36.10 8.72
N GLN A 3 -22.14 34.80 8.85
CA GLN A 3 -21.73 33.78 7.87
C GLN A 3 -22.09 32.40 8.44
N GLU A 4 -22.71 31.51 7.66
CA GLU A 4 -22.75 30.08 8.00
C GLU A 4 -21.32 29.53 8.02
N ARG A 5 -20.92 28.96 9.15
CA ARG A 5 -19.66 28.23 9.28
C ARG A 5 -19.92 26.73 9.36
N ASP A 6 -20.05 26.17 8.16
CA ASP A 6 -19.56 24.83 7.82
C ASP A 6 -18.47 24.33 8.79
N ARG A 7 -18.73 23.18 9.44
CA ARG A 7 -17.83 22.00 9.46
C ARG A 7 -18.38 20.87 10.33
N ALA A 8 -18.68 19.76 9.68
CA ALA A 8 -18.80 18.43 10.30
C ALA A 8 -18.20 17.37 9.35
N ILE A 9 -16.93 17.56 8.97
CA ILE A 9 -16.26 16.70 7.98
C ILE A 9 -15.88 15.36 8.63
N GLY A 10 -16.27 14.26 7.98
CA GLY A 10 -15.49 13.02 8.00
C GLY A 10 -15.57 12.17 9.27
N GLY A 11 -16.78 11.79 9.70
CA GLY A 11 -16.97 10.66 10.61
C GLY A 11 -16.60 9.31 9.96
N TYR A 12 -15.32 9.04 9.76
CA TYR A 12 -14.82 7.77 9.22
C TYR A 12 -14.99 6.66 10.25
N GLY A 13 -16.13 5.97 10.15
CA GLY A 13 -16.67 5.10 11.19
C GLY A 13 -15.82 3.87 11.53
N ALA A 14 -15.88 3.48 12.80
CA ALA A 14 -15.30 2.23 13.30
C ALA A 14 -16.06 1.02 12.75
N GLY A 15 -15.57 0.47 11.63
CA GLY A 15 -16.17 -0.71 10.99
C GLY A 15 -16.14 -1.97 11.87
N THR A 16 -17.31 -2.54 12.13
CA THR A 16 -17.47 -3.76 12.94
C THR A 16 -17.05 -5.01 12.17
N GLY A 17 -16.35 -5.93 12.86
CA GLY A 17 -16.09 -7.32 12.45
C GLY A 17 -15.56 -7.50 11.02
N ILE A 18 -16.48 -7.67 10.07
CA ILE A 18 -16.22 -7.96 8.65
C ILE A 18 -15.31 -6.92 8.00
N ALA A 19 -15.43 -5.63 8.35
CA ALA A 19 -14.55 -4.59 7.79
C ALA A 19 -13.08 -4.69 8.24
N ARG A 20 -12.79 -5.45 9.31
CA ARG A 20 -11.45 -5.62 9.87
C ARG A 20 -10.67 -6.72 9.15
N ALA A 21 -11.36 -7.80 8.74
CA ALA A 21 -10.74 -8.96 8.09
C ALA A 21 -10.02 -8.63 6.75
N PRO A 22 -10.55 -7.79 5.84
CA PRO A 22 -9.80 -7.31 4.67
C PRO A 22 -8.51 -6.57 5.07
N ARG A 23 -8.57 -5.61 6.00
CA ARG A 23 -7.39 -4.84 6.42
C ARG A 23 -6.34 -5.69 7.15
N ASP A 24 -6.77 -6.71 7.89
CA ASP A 24 -5.87 -7.69 8.48
C ASP A 24 -5.23 -8.61 7.42
N ALA A 25 -5.97 -8.99 6.37
CA ALA A 25 -5.44 -9.75 5.24
C ALA A 25 -4.48 -8.93 4.36
N GLU A 26 -4.79 -7.66 4.09
CA GLU A 26 -3.91 -6.67 3.44
C GLU A 26 -2.60 -6.55 4.23
N ARG A 27 -2.68 -6.29 5.54
CA ARG A 27 -1.50 -6.16 6.42
C ARG A 27 -0.67 -7.44 6.44
N ALA A 28 -1.31 -8.62 6.46
CA ALA A 28 -0.62 -9.91 6.36
C ALA A 28 0.09 -10.11 5.01
N ALA A 29 -0.54 -9.72 3.89
CA ALA A 29 0.05 -9.79 2.55
C ALA A 29 1.24 -8.84 2.39
N PHE A 30 1.10 -7.58 2.81
CA PHE A 30 2.19 -6.60 2.86
C PHE A 30 3.34 -7.07 3.75
N ALA A 31 3.05 -7.61 4.93
CA ALA A 31 4.09 -8.09 5.84
C ALA A 31 4.86 -9.29 5.24
N ARG A 32 4.18 -10.18 4.51
CA ARG A 32 4.81 -11.29 3.78
C ARG A 32 5.78 -10.78 2.71
N VAL A 33 5.34 -9.91 1.79
CA VAL A 33 6.21 -9.43 0.70
C VAL A 33 7.32 -8.51 1.20
N THR A 34 7.11 -7.77 2.28
CA THR A 34 8.15 -6.91 2.89
C THR A 34 9.26 -7.76 3.53
N ARG A 35 8.91 -8.84 4.23
CA ARG A 35 9.90 -9.80 4.74
C ARG A 35 10.65 -10.50 3.60
N ALA A 36 9.95 -10.92 2.54
CA ALA A 36 10.57 -11.54 1.38
C ALA A 36 11.58 -10.61 0.70
N LEU A 37 11.21 -9.34 0.42
CA LEU A 37 12.13 -8.35 -0.13
C LEU A 37 13.33 -8.06 0.78
N THR A 38 13.09 -7.96 2.10
CA THR A 38 14.18 -7.70 3.07
C THR A 38 15.16 -8.88 3.14
N ALA A 39 14.67 -10.12 3.15
CA ALA A 39 15.51 -11.31 3.18
C ALA A 39 16.23 -11.59 1.84
N ALA A 40 15.68 -11.11 0.73
CA ALA A 40 16.24 -11.30 -0.61
C ALA A 40 17.13 -10.15 -1.10
N ALA A 41 17.30 -9.07 -0.33
CA ALA A 41 18.12 -7.91 -0.72
C ALA A 41 19.59 -8.29 -0.94
N GLU A 42 20.20 -8.96 0.03
CA GLU A 42 21.54 -9.56 -0.05
C GLU A 42 21.49 -11.02 -0.58
N GLY A 43 20.38 -11.40 -1.21
CA GLY A 43 20.07 -12.78 -1.58
C GLY A 43 20.52 -13.17 -3.00
N PRO A 44 20.47 -14.47 -3.34
CA PRO A 44 20.72 -14.92 -4.70
C PRO A 44 19.65 -14.37 -5.66
N VAL A 45 20.06 -14.02 -6.87
CA VAL A 45 19.24 -13.30 -7.88
C VAL A 45 17.83 -13.89 -8.10
N PRO A 46 17.61 -15.23 -8.15
CA PRO A 46 16.26 -15.79 -8.28
C PRO A 46 15.33 -15.46 -7.09
N ALA A 47 15.87 -15.36 -5.87
CA ALA A 47 15.09 -15.00 -4.68
C ALA A 47 14.67 -13.52 -4.72
N LEU A 48 15.57 -12.63 -5.13
CA LEU A 48 15.25 -11.21 -5.34
C LEU A 48 14.21 -11.03 -6.44
N ALA A 49 14.36 -11.76 -7.56
CA ALA A 49 13.41 -11.72 -8.66
C ALA A 49 12.01 -12.20 -8.24
N ALA A 50 11.92 -13.28 -7.47
CA ALA A 50 10.66 -13.79 -6.93
C ALA A 50 10.01 -12.79 -5.94
N ALA A 51 10.78 -12.24 -5.00
CA ALA A 51 10.27 -11.27 -4.02
C ALA A 51 9.75 -9.97 -4.68
N VAL A 52 10.45 -9.48 -5.72
CA VAL A 52 10.01 -8.33 -6.51
C VAL A 52 8.78 -8.67 -7.35
N HIS A 53 8.69 -9.87 -7.92
CA HIS A 53 7.50 -10.31 -8.67
C HIS A 53 6.26 -10.36 -7.77
N ASP A 54 6.35 -10.98 -6.59
CA ASP A 54 5.24 -11.06 -5.64
C ASP A 54 4.80 -9.70 -5.11
N ASN A 55 5.76 -8.81 -4.80
CA ASN A 55 5.45 -7.43 -4.42
C ASN A 55 4.71 -6.69 -5.54
N ARG A 56 5.18 -6.80 -6.79
CA ARG A 56 4.52 -6.19 -7.95
C ARG A 56 3.13 -6.77 -8.22
N ARG A 57 2.91 -8.08 -8.01
CA ARG A 57 1.57 -8.70 -8.11
C ARG A 57 0.60 -8.18 -7.05
N LEU A 58 1.05 -8.02 -5.80
CA LEU A 58 0.22 -7.43 -4.74
C LEU A 58 -0.22 -6.01 -5.11
N TRP A 59 0.72 -5.17 -5.56
CA TRP A 59 0.43 -3.80 -5.96
C TRP A 59 -0.43 -3.68 -7.23
N THR A 60 -0.32 -4.61 -8.19
CA THR A 60 -1.27 -4.69 -9.31
C THR A 60 -2.68 -4.96 -8.81
N ALA A 61 -2.88 -5.95 -7.93
CA ALA A 61 -4.22 -6.29 -7.41
C ALA A 61 -4.88 -5.12 -6.67
N LEU A 62 -4.12 -4.42 -5.82
CA LEU A 62 -4.56 -3.22 -5.11
C LEU A 62 -4.93 -2.07 -6.06
N ALA A 63 -4.17 -1.86 -7.13
CA ALA A 63 -4.49 -0.85 -8.14
C ALA A 63 -5.73 -1.20 -8.96
N THR A 64 -5.93 -2.48 -9.29
CA THR A 64 -7.13 -2.95 -10.01
C THR A 64 -8.39 -2.75 -9.16
N ASP A 65 -8.35 -3.08 -7.87
CA ASP A 65 -9.47 -2.83 -6.95
C ASP A 65 -9.70 -1.33 -6.74
N ALA A 66 -8.65 -0.55 -6.44
CA ALA A 66 -8.76 0.90 -6.23
C ALA A 66 -9.23 1.67 -7.47
N ALA A 67 -9.01 1.15 -8.68
CA ALA A 67 -9.55 1.71 -9.93
C ALA A 67 -11.02 1.34 -10.18
N GLY A 68 -11.58 0.37 -9.45
CA GLY A 68 -12.95 -0.10 -9.61
C GLY A 68 -13.98 0.94 -9.15
N ALA A 69 -15.01 1.19 -9.96
CA ALA A 69 -16.08 2.14 -9.64
C ALA A 69 -16.85 1.79 -8.34
N ALA A 70 -16.91 0.50 -7.98
CA ALA A 70 -17.53 0.00 -6.76
C ALA A 70 -16.63 0.08 -5.50
N ASN A 71 -15.37 0.51 -5.63
CA ASN A 71 -14.44 0.58 -4.51
C ASN A 71 -14.78 1.74 -3.56
N GLY A 72 -15.12 1.43 -2.32
CA GLY A 72 -15.65 2.38 -1.33
C GLY A 72 -14.64 3.34 -0.70
N LEU A 73 -13.37 3.35 -1.14
CA LEU A 73 -12.37 4.29 -0.63
C LEU A 73 -12.55 5.70 -1.25
N PRO A 74 -12.20 6.78 -0.52
CA PRO A 74 -12.21 8.15 -1.07
C PRO A 74 -11.36 8.28 -2.35
N ALA A 75 -11.81 9.13 -3.29
CA ALA A 75 -11.19 9.26 -4.61
C ALA A 75 -9.68 9.60 -4.54
N ASP A 76 -9.27 10.45 -3.60
CA ASP A 76 -7.85 10.78 -3.38
C ASP A 76 -7.02 9.59 -2.90
N LEU A 77 -7.59 8.75 -2.02
CA LEU A 77 -6.91 7.55 -1.52
C LEU A 77 -6.76 6.52 -2.64
N ARG A 78 -7.81 6.29 -3.43
CA ARG A 78 -7.75 5.44 -4.64
C ARG A 78 -6.67 5.93 -5.61
N SER A 79 -6.63 7.24 -5.87
CA SER A 79 -5.62 7.86 -6.74
C SER A 79 -4.19 7.69 -6.21
N ARG A 80 -3.98 7.84 -4.88
CA ARG A 80 -2.68 7.59 -4.22
C ARG A 80 -2.25 6.12 -4.32
N ILE A 81 -3.17 5.17 -4.16
CA ILE A 81 -2.89 3.72 -4.30
C ILE A 81 -2.45 3.40 -5.74
N VAL A 82 -3.18 3.90 -6.75
CA VAL A 82 -2.83 3.71 -8.17
C VAL A 82 -1.47 4.33 -8.51
N TRP A 83 -1.16 5.52 -7.98
CA TRP A 83 0.14 6.16 -8.17
C TRP A 83 1.30 5.38 -7.50
N LEU A 84 1.11 4.90 -6.26
CA LEU A 84 2.10 4.06 -5.57
C LEU A 84 2.34 2.74 -6.30
N ALA A 85 1.30 2.10 -6.83
CA ALA A 85 1.43 0.92 -7.67
C ALA A 85 2.26 1.20 -8.93
N ALA A 86 2.04 2.35 -9.58
CA ALA A 86 2.81 2.78 -10.75
C ALA A 86 4.30 3.02 -10.42
N PHE A 87 4.63 3.53 -9.22
CA PHE A 87 6.01 3.51 -8.73
C PHE A 87 6.54 2.08 -8.61
N VAL A 88 5.83 1.21 -7.89
CA VAL A 88 6.29 -0.17 -7.63
C VAL A 88 6.57 -0.96 -8.91
N GLN A 89 5.78 -0.78 -9.98
CA GLN A 89 6.08 -1.41 -11.26
C GLN A 89 7.39 -0.92 -11.89
N ARG A 90 7.65 0.40 -11.87
CA ARG A 90 8.87 1.03 -12.43
C ARG A 90 10.10 0.74 -11.58
N GLU A 91 10.02 1.02 -10.29
CA GLU A 91 11.09 0.77 -9.32
C GLU A 91 11.43 -0.72 -9.25
N GLY A 92 10.44 -1.61 -9.22
CA GLY A 92 10.68 -3.06 -9.29
C GLY A 92 11.25 -3.53 -10.63
N ALA A 93 10.93 -2.88 -11.75
CA ALA A 93 11.60 -3.18 -13.01
C ALA A 93 13.09 -2.76 -13.01
N ALA A 94 13.43 -1.65 -12.35
CA ALA A 94 14.83 -1.22 -12.17
C ALA A 94 15.63 -2.18 -11.27
N VAL A 95 15.01 -2.71 -10.20
CA VAL A 95 15.63 -3.75 -9.35
C VAL A 95 15.90 -5.04 -10.15
N LEU A 96 14.97 -5.49 -10.99
CA LEU A 96 15.18 -6.66 -11.85
C LEU A 96 16.29 -6.46 -12.90
N ARG A 97 16.52 -5.22 -13.36
CA ARG A 97 17.65 -4.84 -14.21
C ARG A 97 18.96 -4.58 -13.42
N ARG A 98 18.92 -4.67 -12.08
CA ARG A 98 20.01 -4.35 -11.13
C ARG A 98 20.54 -2.92 -11.22
N GLU A 99 19.71 -1.98 -11.63
CA GLU A 99 20.04 -0.54 -11.64
C GLU A 99 20.02 0.06 -10.22
N ARG A 100 19.41 -0.65 -9.26
CA ARG A 100 19.24 -0.26 -7.85
C ARG A 100 18.81 -1.44 -6.98
N GLY A 101 18.94 -1.31 -5.66
CA GLY A 101 18.43 -2.27 -4.68
C GLY A 101 16.93 -2.10 -4.36
N PRO A 102 16.33 -3.08 -3.64
CA PRO A 102 14.90 -3.11 -3.27
C PRO A 102 14.49 -2.13 -2.14
N GLU A 103 15.39 -1.34 -1.57
CA GLU A 103 15.18 -0.48 -0.38
C GLU A 103 13.97 0.46 -0.54
N GLY A 104 13.75 0.98 -1.75
CA GLY A 104 12.59 1.81 -2.07
C GLY A 104 11.26 1.06 -1.93
N LEU A 105 11.18 -0.16 -2.47
CA LEU A 105 10.01 -1.02 -2.36
C LEU A 105 9.74 -1.42 -0.90
N ILE A 106 10.81 -1.73 -0.15
CA ILE A 106 10.74 -2.05 1.28
C ILE A 106 10.23 -0.85 2.08
N THR A 107 10.71 0.37 1.78
CA THR A 107 10.26 1.61 2.42
C THR A 107 8.78 1.90 2.16
N VAL A 108 8.33 1.83 0.91
CA VAL A 108 6.92 2.03 0.54
C VAL A 108 6.02 1.02 1.24
N ASN A 109 6.37 -0.26 1.25
CA ASN A 109 5.56 -1.27 1.94
C ASN A 109 5.52 -1.06 3.47
N ARG A 110 6.61 -0.57 4.09
CA ARG A 110 6.64 -0.27 5.54
C ARG A 110 5.70 0.88 5.90
N ALA A 111 5.68 1.96 5.12
CA ALA A 111 4.75 3.07 5.32
C ALA A 111 3.27 2.63 5.18
N VAL A 112 2.97 1.69 4.26
CA VAL A 112 1.62 1.11 4.15
C VAL A 112 1.29 0.20 5.34
N LEU A 113 2.24 -0.61 5.84
CA LEU A 113 2.05 -1.43 7.05
C LEU A 113 1.75 -0.60 8.29
N GLU A 114 2.38 0.58 8.41
CA GLU A 114 2.12 1.56 9.45
C GLU A 114 0.68 2.12 9.33
N GLY A 115 0.26 2.59 8.15
CA GLY A 115 -1.11 3.05 7.88
C GLY A 115 -2.21 1.96 7.94
N LEU A 116 -1.83 0.68 7.94
CA LEU A 116 -2.70 -0.48 8.17
C LEU A 116 -2.69 -0.97 9.64
N SER A 117 -1.88 -0.37 10.51
CA SER A 117 -1.77 -0.77 11.91
C SER A 117 -2.90 -0.15 12.76
N PRO A 118 -3.56 -0.89 13.66
CA PRO A 118 -4.77 -0.44 14.35
C PRO A 118 -4.56 0.68 15.38
N ALA A 119 -3.30 1.07 15.65
CA ALA A 119 -2.95 2.22 16.48
C ALA A 119 -2.79 3.54 15.69
N ALA A 120 -2.71 3.47 14.35
CA ALA A 120 -2.53 4.62 13.48
C ALA A 120 -3.86 5.37 13.25
N ALA A 121 -4.35 6.05 14.30
CA ALA A 121 -5.27 7.17 14.10
C ALA A 121 -4.54 8.27 13.31
N PRO A 122 -5.12 8.81 12.23
CA PRO A 122 -4.36 9.59 11.26
C PRO A 122 -3.96 10.97 11.80
N ALA A 123 -2.66 11.19 11.98
CA ALA A 123 -2.09 12.52 11.97
C ALA A 123 -2.04 13.03 10.52
N ALA A 124 -3.07 13.76 10.12
CA ALA A 124 -3.12 14.51 8.87
C ALA A 124 -3.51 15.96 9.19
N ALA A 125 -2.64 16.90 8.82
CA ALA A 125 -2.81 18.34 8.97
C ALA A 125 -2.87 19.00 7.58
#